data_AF-A0A534SWH4-F1
#
_entry.id   AF-A0A534SWH4-F1
#
_cell.length_a   1.000
_cell.length_b   1.000
_cell.length_c   1.000
_cell.angle_alpha   90.00
_cell.angle_beta   90.00
_cell.angle_gamma   90.00
#
_symmetry.space_group_name_H-M   'P 1'
#
loop_
_entity.id
_entity.type
_entity.pdbx_description
1 polymer ?
#
loop_
_entity_poly.entity_id
_entity_poly.type
_entity_poly.pdbx_seq_one_letter_code
_entity_poly.pdbx_strand_id
1 'polypeptide(L)'
;MARVLRAHANAMANILPFLILGFLYVLLGAGRTGAVIYFGVFTVARYIHSVAYVAALQPWRTVSYVVGLLASIGLIVQVALRALT
;
A
#
# COMPACT_ATOMS: atom_id res chain seq x y z
N MET A 1 17.14 -17.80 -3.72
CA MET A 1 17.02 -16.92 -2.53
C MET A 1 16.98 -15.43 -2.85
N ALA A 2 17.86 -14.89 -3.71
CA ALA A 2 17.91 -13.45 -4.02
C ALA A 2 16.56 -12.79 -4.42
N ARG A 3 15.68 -13.53 -5.11
CA ARG A 3 14.33 -13.04 -5.49
C ARG A 3 13.42 -12.80 -4.27
N VAL A 4 13.45 -13.70 -3.30
CA VAL A 4 12.64 -13.59 -2.07
C VAL A 4 13.13 -12.43 -1.23
N LEU A 5 14.46 -12.25 -1.10
CA LEU A 5 15.03 -11.10 -0.40
C LEU A 5 14.65 -9.78 -1.06
N ARG A 6 14.67 -9.70 -2.40
CA ARG A 6 14.20 -8.51 -3.13
C ARG A 6 12.69 -8.27 -2.96
N ALA A 7 11.88 -9.32 -2.98
CA ALA A 7 10.44 -9.22 -2.73
C ALA A 7 10.17 -8.71 -1.32
N HIS A 8 10.90 -9.21 -0.32
CA HIS A 8 10.79 -8.80 1.07
C HIS A 8 11.24 -7.35 1.28
N ALA A 9 12.38 -6.95 0.72
CA ALA A 9 12.85 -5.57 0.75
C ALA A 9 11.85 -4.61 0.10
N ASN A 10 11.24 -5.00 -1.04
CA ASN A 10 10.17 -4.23 -1.68
C ASN A 10 8.92 -4.13 -0.78
N ALA A 11 8.55 -5.22 -0.11
CA ALA A 11 7.44 -5.23 0.84
C ALA A 11 7.71 -4.27 2.01
N MET A 12 8.89 -4.31 2.62
CA MET A 12 9.26 -3.39 3.69
C MET A 12 9.19 -1.92 3.23
N ALA A 13 9.78 -1.60 2.07
CA ALA A 13 9.82 -0.25 1.53
C ALA A 13 8.44 0.35 1.20
N ASN A 14 7.40 -0.49 1.02
CA ASN A 14 6.05 -0.02 0.71
C ASN A 14 5.11 -0.11 1.92
N ILE A 15 5.19 -1.19 2.69
CA ILE A 15 4.27 -1.45 3.81
C ILE A 15 4.57 -0.53 4.98
N LEU A 16 5.84 -0.30 5.35
CA LEU A 16 6.16 0.58 6.49
C LEU A 16 5.63 2.01 6.29
N PRO A 17 5.89 2.69 5.15
CA PRO A 17 5.31 4.01 4.90
C PRO A 17 3.78 3.99 4.92
N PHE A 18 3.15 2.97 4.32
CA PHE A 18 1.70 2.86 4.31
C PHE A 18 1.11 2.67 5.72
N LEU A 19 1.77 1.90 6.59
CA LEU A 19 1.36 1.72 7.99
C LEU A 19 1.43 3.04 8.76
N ILE A 20 2.50 3.82 8.58
CA ILE A 20 2.63 5.14 9.20
C ILE A 20 1.51 6.07 8.72
N LEU A 21 1.26 6.10 7.41
CA LEU A 21 0.18 6.91 6.84
C LEU A 21 -1.21 6.45 7.32
N GLY A 22 -1.44 5.15 7.42
CA GLY A 22 -2.70 4.58 7.93
C GLY A 22 -2.92 4.89 9.40
N PHE A 23 -1.86 4.86 10.20
CA PHE A 23 -1.89 5.30 11.59
C PHE A 23 -2.28 6.77 11.70
N LEU A 24 -1.62 7.65 10.93
CA LEU A 24 -1.95 9.08 10.89
C LEU A 24 -3.40 9.32 10.43
N TYR A 25 -3.86 8.60 9.42
CA TYR A 25 -5.24 8.69 8.91
C TYR A 25 -6.27 8.44 10.02
N VAL A 26 -6.05 7.38 10.82
CA VAL A 26 -6.94 7.03 11.93
C VAL A 26 -6.82 8.05 13.06
N LEU A 27 -5.59 8.47 13.40
CA LEU A 27 -5.35 9.45 14.47
C LEU A 27 -6.03 10.80 14.19
N LEU A 28 -6.06 11.22 12.93
CA LEU A 28 -6.71 12.46 12.48
C LEU A 28 -8.23 12.33 12.32
N GLY A 29 -8.83 11.19 12.68
CA GLY A 29 -10.29 10.99 12.57
C GLY A 29 -10.81 11.07 11.14
N ALA A 30 -10.00 10.64 10.16
CA ALA A 30 -10.40 10.63 8.76
C ALA A 30 -11.50 9.57 8.51
N GLY A 31 -12.23 9.70 7.39
CA GLY A 31 -13.48 8.98 7.16
C GLY A 31 -13.36 7.44 7.17
N ARG A 32 -14.25 6.76 7.91
CA ARG A 32 -14.27 5.29 8.00
C ARG A 32 -14.33 4.58 6.64
N THR A 33 -15.16 5.07 5.72
CA THR A 33 -15.29 4.50 4.37
C THR A 33 -13.97 4.57 3.61
N GLY A 34 -13.24 5.68 3.73
CA GLY A 34 -11.92 5.82 3.12
C GLY A 34 -10.91 4.83 3.70
N ALA A 35 -10.86 4.67 5.02
CA ALA A 35 -10.00 3.67 5.67
C ALA A 35 -10.24 2.26 5.12
N VAL A 36 -11.50 1.82 5.02
CA VAL A 36 -11.85 0.49 4.49
C VAL A 36 -11.35 0.32 3.05
N ILE A 37 -11.54 1.33 2.20
CA ILE A 37 -11.14 1.28 0.79
C ILE A 37 -9.61 1.26 0.67
N TYR A 38 -8.91 2.26 1.23
CA TYR A 38 -7.46 2.37 1.06
C TYR A 38 -6.72 1.19 1.69
N PHE A 39 -7.09 0.79 2.91
CA PHE A 39 -6.43 -0.31 3.60
C PHE A 39 -6.73 -1.65 2.95
N GLY A 40 -7.97 -1.86 2.51
CA GLY A 40 -8.37 -3.07 1.79
C GLY A 40 -7.64 -3.20 0.45
N VAL A 41 -7.70 -2.16 -0.39
CA VAL A 41 -7.06 -2.15 -1.72
C VAL A 41 -5.56 -2.34 -1.61
N PHE A 42 -4.90 -1.61 -0.71
CA PHE A 42 -3.45 -1.75 -0.51
C PHE A 42 -3.09 -3.18 -0.09
N THR A 43 -3.78 -3.72 0.93
CA THR A 43 -3.53 -5.08 1.43
C THR A 43 -3.66 -6.13 0.34
N VAL A 44 -4.77 -6.12 -0.42
CA VAL A 44 -4.99 -7.08 -1.51
C VAL A 44 -3.93 -6.92 -2.60
N ALA A 45 -3.60 -5.68 -2.98
CA ALA A 45 -2.56 -5.40 -3.96
C ALA A 45 -1.19 -5.93 -3.51
N ARG A 46 -0.84 -5.83 -2.21
CA ARG A 46 0.43 -6.35 -1.68
C ARG A 46 0.48 -7.87 -1.67
N TYR A 47 -0.64 -8.55 -1.40
CA TYR A 47 -0.70 -10.02 -1.51
C TYR A 47 -0.47 -10.47 -2.95
N ILE A 48 -1.21 -9.89 -3.91
CA ILE A 48 -1.04 -10.20 -5.34
C ILE A 48 0.40 -9.89 -5.79
N HIS A 49 0.95 -8.74 -5.39
CA HIS A 49 2.31 -8.36 -5.73
C HIS A 49 3.34 -9.35 -5.21
N SER A 50 3.20 -9.80 -3.96
CA SER A 50 4.12 -10.74 -3.33
C SER A 50 4.13 -12.09 -4.05
N VAL A 51 2.94 -12.63 -4.34
CA VAL A 51 2.79 -13.87 -5.13
C VAL A 51 3.38 -13.71 -6.52
N ALA A 52 3.00 -12.65 -7.25
CA ALA A 52 3.47 -12.40 -8.60
C ALA A 52 4.99 -12.15 -8.67
N TYR A 53 5.59 -11.51 -7.65
CA TYR A 53 7.03 -11.28 -7.60
C TYR A 53 7.81 -12.59 -7.47
N VAL A 54 7.40 -13.45 -6.52
CA VAL A 54 8.08 -14.73 -6.26
C VAL A 54 7.88 -15.69 -7.43
N ALA A 55 6.66 -15.77 -7.98
CA ALA A 55 6.34 -16.60 -9.14
C ALA A 55 6.80 -16.01 -10.49
N ALA A 56 7.46 -14.84 -10.48
CA ALA A 56 7.93 -14.14 -11.68
C ALA A 56 6.84 -13.83 -12.73
N LEU A 57 5.60 -13.58 -12.29
CA LEU A 57 4.46 -13.34 -13.17
C LEU A 57 4.37 -11.87 -13.60
N GLN A 58 4.52 -11.64 -14.91
CA GLN A 58 4.11 -10.39 -15.58
C GLN A 58 2.76 -10.60 -16.28
N PRO A 59 1.90 -9.58 -16.42
CA PRO A 59 2.06 -8.18 -15.99
C PRO A 59 1.65 -7.93 -14.53
N TRP A 60 1.17 -8.97 -13.83
CA TRP A 60 0.52 -8.86 -12.51
C TRP A 60 1.40 -8.21 -11.44
N ARG A 61 2.72 -8.45 -11.47
CA ARG A 61 3.66 -7.77 -10.55
C ARG A 61 3.56 -6.24 -10.69
N THR A 62 3.53 -5.72 -11.90
CA THR A 62 3.52 -4.28 -12.16
C THR A 62 2.15 -3.67 -11.89
N VAL A 63 1.07 -4.34 -12.35
CA VAL A 63 -0.31 -3.87 -12.12
C VAL A 63 -0.60 -3.75 -10.62
N SER A 64 -0.32 -4.82 -9.86
CA SER A 64 -0.53 -4.81 -8.40
C SER A 64 0.33 -3.78 -7.68
N TYR A 65 1.57 -3.54 -8.15
CA TYR A 65 2.40 -2.47 -7.61
C TYR A 65 1.76 -1.10 -7.79
N VAL A 66 1.29 -0.79 -9.01
CA VAL A 66 0.66 0.50 -9.33
C VAL A 66 -0.62 0.70 -8.54
N VAL A 67 -1.47 -0.33 -8.42
CA VAL A 67 -2.69 -0.26 -7.59
C VAL A 67 -2.36 0.06 -6.13
N GLY A 68 -1.36 -0.61 -5.55
CA GLY A 68 -0.89 -0.31 -4.19
C GLY A 68 -0.34 1.11 -4.06
N LEU A 69 0.43 1.58 -5.05
CA LEU A 69 0.94 2.94 -5.09
C LEU A 69 -0.17 3.99 -5.12
N LEU A 70 -1.20 3.80 -5.94
CA LEU A 70 -2.36 4.69 -6.01
C LEU A 70 -3.13 4.75 -4.69
N ALA A 71 -3.29 3.61 -4.01
CA ALA A 71 -3.89 3.58 -2.67
C ALA A 71 -3.05 4.39 -1.65
N SER A 72 -1.72 4.25 -1.68
CA SER A 72 -0.82 5.06 -0.84
C SER A 72 -0.93 6.55 -1.14
N ILE A 73 -0.93 6.95 -2.41
CA ILE A 73 -1.07 8.36 -2.82
C ILE A 73 -2.42 8.92 -2.34
N GLY A 74 -3.51 8.19 -2.54
CA GLY A 74 -4.83 8.61 -2.06
C GLY A 74 -4.87 8.78 -0.54
N LEU A 75 -4.21 7.87 0.20
CA LEU A 75 -4.10 7.98 1.65
C LEU A 75 -3.27 9.20 2.08
N ILE A 76 -2.15 9.49 1.41
CA ILE A 76 -1.33 10.70 1.63
C ILE A 76 -2.19 11.95 1.46
N VAL A 77 -2.94 12.05 0.37
CA VAL A 77 -3.80 13.20 0.09
C VAL A 77 -4.82 13.40 1.21
N GLN A 78 -5.48 12.33 1.67
CA GLN A 78 -6.47 12.44 2.74
C GLN A 78 -5.85 12.83 4.08
N VAL A 79 -4.67 12.28 4.42
CA VAL A 79 -3.93 12.67 5.62
C VAL A 79 -3.54 14.15 5.55
N ALA A 80 -3.01 14.59 4.41
CA ALA A 80 -2.64 15.99 4.20
C ALA A 80 -3.85 16.93 4.33
N LEU A 81 -4.98 16.58 3.70
CA LEU A 81 -6.21 17.36 3.81
C LEU A 81 -6.69 17.46 5.26
N ARG A 82 -6.70 16.35 6.01
CA ARG A 82 -7.14 16.34 7.41
C ARG A 82 -6.16 16.98 8.38
N ALA A 83 -4.88 17.07 8.04
CA ALA A 83 -3.89 17.75 8.86
C ALA A 83 -3.89 19.28 8.67
N LEU A 84 -4.38 19.76 7.52
CA LEU A 84 -4.39 21.18 7.15
C LEU A 84 -5.73 21.89 7.39
N THR A 85 -6.77 21.15 7.78
CA THR A 85 -8.11 21.65 8.12
C THR A 85 -8.43 21.40 9.58
#